data_AF-A0A2I1M7K6-F1
#
_entry.id   AF-A0A2I1M7K6-F1
#
_cell.length_a   1.000
_cell.length_b   1.000
_cell.length_c   1.000
_cell.angle_alpha   90.00
_cell.angle_beta   90.00
_cell.angle_gamma   90.00
#
_symmetry.space_group_name_H-M   'P 1'
#
loop_
_entity.id
_entity.type
_entity.pdbx_description
1 polymer ?
#
loop_
_entity_poly.entity_id
_entity_poly.type
_entity_poly.pdbx_seq_one_letter_code
_entity_poly.pdbx_strand_id
1 'polypeptide(L)'
;MRVKTVFIASPEGQNGRNVVAAGVTAALTTRYATATFRPIVCHKDTFTKQLIALGSVDQNFEQSRVLCPNRASDDHEAARGDISRAWENFTAQTQPDAVVITGQDHRSAFDPESFILDLEIAADVQAPVFLAICCIPRTPRQVRLTIDSCVKNTLKKGCSVAGVFVTGLDIEDSEKAQGLRDVLADLEYPHWIIPAHSCKTSEDIPGALEAFASAASTDEVLEALDKSFATPTTPFAFQARLLTTAANNKKTVVLPEGEEDRIIQAADYLLERDIVDLIIVGNHDEILQRAQALGLNNLHNAQFQAMDDEKVLEPMIAKLVELRGHKGMTEEKARATLSDPSYFGTMLVVLGQADGLVSGSVNSTANTVRPALQVIKTKPGQSLVSGAFLMCFDDHVAVFADCAINLNPNADQLAQIALQSAQTARAFGIEPRVGMLSYSTLGSGSGPDVDLVSEATDKLSQLDPDLAVVGPIQFDAAWSPQVARIKAKGSDVAGHVNVFVFPSLSAGNIGYKAVQRSSGALAIGPVLQGLNKPVNDLSRGATVDDIINTIALTAVYAQQD
;
A
#
# COMPACT_ATOMS: atom_id res chain seq x y z
N MET A 1 -12.51 -13.96 5.84
CA MET A 1 -13.41 -12.78 5.80
C MET A 1 -12.56 -11.55 6.07
N ARG A 2 -12.84 -10.42 5.42
CA ARG A 2 -12.15 -9.15 5.75
C ARG A 2 -12.66 -8.69 7.11
N VAL A 3 -11.76 -8.35 8.03
CA VAL A 3 -12.08 -7.80 9.35
C VAL A 3 -12.96 -6.56 9.17
N LYS A 4 -14.05 -6.45 9.93
CA LYS A 4 -14.93 -5.27 9.88
C LYS A 4 -14.30 -4.14 10.70
N THR A 5 -13.88 -3.07 10.05
CA THR A 5 -13.22 -1.95 10.72
C THR A 5 -14.12 -0.72 10.74
N VAL A 6 -13.90 0.13 11.75
CA VAL A 6 -14.47 1.47 11.77
C VAL A 6 -13.52 2.40 12.51
N PHE A 7 -13.32 3.60 11.96
CA PHE A 7 -12.52 4.64 12.59
C PHE A 7 -13.44 5.72 13.17
N ILE A 8 -13.29 6.01 14.46
CA ILE A 8 -14.01 7.11 15.13
C ILE A 8 -13.11 8.34 15.12
N ALA A 9 -13.39 9.26 14.19
CA ALA A 9 -12.66 10.51 14.06
C ALA A 9 -13.48 11.66 14.66
N SER A 10 -12.80 12.60 15.30
CA SER A 10 -13.41 13.83 15.80
C SER A 10 -12.45 14.98 15.56
N PRO A 11 -12.92 16.14 15.07
CA PRO A 11 -12.08 17.33 14.96
C PRO A 11 -11.94 18.07 16.30
N GLU A 12 -12.49 17.53 17.40
CA GLU A 12 -12.39 18.09 18.75
C GLU A 12 -11.83 17.11 19.78
N GLY A 13 -11.18 17.63 20.81
CA GLY A 13 -10.67 16.86 21.96
C GLY A 13 -11.70 16.58 23.05
N GLN A 14 -13.00 16.74 22.77
CA GLN A 14 -14.05 16.59 23.77
C GLN A 14 -14.43 15.11 23.98
N ASN A 15 -15.01 14.80 25.15
CA ASN A 15 -15.43 13.45 25.54
C ASN A 15 -16.40 12.75 24.58
N GLY A 16 -17.07 13.49 23.69
CA GLY A 16 -18.07 12.96 22.76
C GLY A 16 -17.53 11.79 21.91
N ARG A 17 -16.28 11.89 21.45
CA ARG A 17 -15.64 10.78 20.71
C ARG A 17 -15.52 9.51 21.55
N ASN A 18 -15.20 9.64 22.84
CA ASN A 18 -15.07 8.48 23.75
C ASN A 18 -16.43 7.83 24.03
N VAL A 19 -17.49 8.62 24.16
CA VAL A 19 -18.87 8.11 24.27
C VAL A 19 -19.23 7.31 23.02
N VAL A 20 -18.96 7.85 21.83
CA VAL A 20 -19.21 7.17 20.56
C VAL A 20 -18.37 5.90 20.42
N ALA A 21 -17.07 5.94 20.74
CA ALA A 21 -16.20 4.77 20.66
C ALA A 21 -16.67 3.64 21.59
N ALA A 22 -17.05 3.97 22.84
CA ALA A 22 -17.59 2.99 23.78
C ALA A 22 -18.92 2.39 23.28
N GLY A 23 -19.85 3.23 22.80
CA GLY A 23 -21.14 2.80 22.26
C GLY A 23 -21.03 1.91 21.02
N VAL A 24 -20.18 2.30 20.06
CA VAL A 24 -19.93 1.52 18.85
C VAL A 24 -19.23 0.19 19.17
N THR A 25 -18.29 0.18 20.13
CA THR A 25 -17.65 -1.05 20.61
C THR A 25 -18.69 -1.99 21.20
N ALA A 26 -19.53 -1.49 22.11
CA ALA A 26 -20.61 -2.29 22.69
C ALA A 26 -21.57 -2.83 21.61
N ALA A 27 -21.96 -2.00 20.64
CA ALA A 27 -22.81 -2.43 19.52
C ALA A 27 -22.17 -3.57 18.70
N LEU A 28 -20.89 -3.46 18.32
CA LEU A 28 -20.20 -4.49 17.56
C LEU A 28 -20.03 -5.80 18.32
N THR A 29 -19.77 -5.75 19.63
CA THR A 29 -19.61 -6.96 20.46
C THR A 29 -20.86 -7.84 20.53
N THR A 30 -22.03 -7.29 20.19
CA THR A 30 -23.28 -8.08 20.11
C THR A 30 -23.29 -9.08 18.96
N ARG A 31 -22.49 -8.87 17.91
CA ARG A 31 -22.44 -9.71 16.71
C ARG A 31 -21.06 -10.24 16.33
N TYR A 32 -19.98 -9.59 16.79
CA TYR A 32 -18.61 -9.85 16.31
C TYR A 32 -17.63 -9.97 17.47
N ALA A 33 -16.62 -10.85 17.35
CA ALA A 33 -15.42 -10.80 18.18
C ALA A 33 -14.70 -9.46 17.94
N THR A 34 -14.83 -8.53 18.87
CA THR A 34 -14.46 -7.12 18.66
C THR A 34 -13.22 -6.76 19.46
N ALA A 35 -12.20 -6.26 18.77
CA ALA A 35 -10.99 -5.68 19.34
C ALA A 35 -10.98 -4.16 19.18
N THR A 36 -10.02 -3.48 19.81
CA THR A 36 -9.96 -2.01 19.82
C THR A 36 -8.53 -1.55 19.58
N PHE A 37 -8.36 -0.58 18.68
CA PHE A 37 -7.05 -0.09 18.28
C PHE A 37 -6.99 1.42 18.46
N ARG A 38 -6.09 1.90 19.31
CA ARG A 38 -5.89 3.33 19.58
C ARG A 38 -4.43 3.68 19.30
N PRO A 39 -4.07 3.92 18.02
CA PRO A 39 -2.69 3.92 17.59
C PRO A 39 -1.84 5.00 18.25
N ILE A 40 -2.44 6.15 18.60
CA ILE A 40 -1.72 7.31 19.10
C ILE A 40 -2.25 7.70 20.48
N VAL A 41 -1.59 7.15 21.51
CA VAL A 41 -2.00 7.27 22.91
C VAL A 41 -0.76 7.23 23.82
N CYS A 42 -0.79 7.93 24.95
CA CYS A 42 0.27 7.87 25.96
C CYS A 42 0.15 6.63 26.86
N HIS A 43 1.27 6.13 27.39
CA HIS A 43 1.29 4.94 28.29
C HIS A 43 0.37 5.01 29.52
N LYS A 44 0.06 6.21 29.99
CA LYS A 44 -0.78 6.43 31.18
C LYS A 44 -2.28 6.55 30.86
N ASP A 45 -2.67 6.37 29.61
CA ASP A 45 -4.06 6.50 29.22
C ASP A 45 -4.93 5.38 29.85
N THR A 46 -6.03 5.80 30.45
CA THR A 46 -7.00 4.92 31.10
C THR A 46 -8.15 4.54 30.18
N PHE A 47 -8.47 5.38 29.19
CA PHE A 47 -9.61 5.15 28.31
C PHE A 47 -9.39 3.94 27.39
N THR A 48 -8.19 3.73 26.84
CA THR A 48 -7.86 2.54 26.04
C THR A 48 -8.10 1.25 26.83
N LYS A 49 -7.74 1.20 28.11
CA LYS A 49 -7.97 0.02 28.95
C LYS A 49 -9.47 -0.24 29.16
N GLN A 50 -10.26 0.81 29.33
CA GLN A 50 -11.72 0.71 29.44
C GLN A 50 -12.32 0.21 28.12
N LEU A 51 -11.86 0.73 26.99
CA LEU A 51 -12.34 0.33 25.67
C LEU A 51 -11.95 -1.13 25.35
N ILE A 52 -10.74 -1.56 25.72
CA ILE A 52 -10.33 -2.98 25.65
C ILE A 52 -11.27 -3.87 26.48
N ALA A 53 -11.60 -3.45 27.71
CA ALA A 53 -12.49 -4.22 28.58
C ALA A 53 -13.94 -4.30 28.08
N LEU A 54 -14.37 -3.38 27.22
CA LEU A 54 -15.66 -3.46 26.50
C LEU A 54 -15.60 -4.41 25.30
N GLY A 55 -14.41 -4.63 24.72
CA GLY A 55 -14.20 -5.58 23.64
C GLY A 55 -14.40 -7.03 24.09
N SER A 56 -14.47 -7.94 23.12
CA SER A 56 -14.66 -9.38 23.36
C SER A 56 -13.44 -10.24 22.98
N VAL A 57 -12.42 -9.63 22.39
CA VAL A 57 -11.15 -10.27 22.02
C VAL A 57 -10.13 -10.11 23.14
N ASP A 58 -9.35 -11.16 23.39
CA ASP A 58 -8.20 -11.10 24.31
C ASP A 58 -7.08 -10.27 23.68
N GLN A 59 -6.92 -9.04 24.16
CA GLN A 59 -5.90 -8.10 23.73
C GLN A 59 -5.37 -7.34 24.94
N ASN A 60 -4.12 -6.92 24.87
CA ASN A 60 -3.52 -6.07 25.90
C ASN A 60 -3.33 -4.62 25.43
N PHE A 61 -3.01 -3.74 26.38
CA PHE A 61 -2.83 -2.31 26.13
C PHE A 61 -1.67 -1.99 25.17
N GLU A 62 -0.61 -2.81 25.16
CA GLU A 62 0.53 -2.62 24.26
C GLU A 62 0.17 -2.98 22.81
N GLN A 63 -0.69 -3.98 22.60
CA GLN A 63 -1.17 -4.35 21.27
C GLN A 63 -2.10 -3.29 20.66
N SER A 64 -2.87 -2.58 21.48
CA SER A 64 -3.81 -1.55 21.00
C SER A 64 -3.13 -0.23 20.61
N ARG A 65 -1.89 0.01 21.07
CA ARG A 65 -1.18 1.29 20.98
C ARG A 65 0.08 1.18 20.13
N VAL A 66 0.44 2.26 19.44
CA VAL A 66 1.72 2.34 18.69
C VAL A 66 2.65 3.39 19.28
N LEU A 67 2.23 4.65 19.35
CA LEU A 67 3.10 5.78 19.70
C LEU A 67 2.40 6.86 20.52
N CYS A 68 3.20 7.75 21.14
CA CYS A 68 2.67 8.89 21.89
C CYS A 68 2.34 10.08 20.97
N PRO A 69 1.34 10.92 21.28
CA PRO A 69 0.95 12.07 20.46
C PRO A 69 2.08 13.01 20.06
N ASN A 70 3.03 13.30 20.94
CA ASN A 70 4.17 14.17 20.60
C ASN A 70 4.98 13.61 19.42
N ARG A 71 5.24 12.30 19.40
CA ARG A 71 5.97 11.66 18.31
C ARG A 71 5.17 11.68 17.01
N ALA A 72 3.85 11.58 17.10
CA ALA A 72 2.98 11.76 15.93
C ALA A 72 3.17 13.17 15.36
N SER A 73 3.03 14.19 16.19
CA SER A 73 3.12 15.60 15.77
C SER A 73 4.50 16.00 15.25
N ASP A 74 5.58 15.35 15.70
CA ASP A 74 6.93 15.64 15.23
C ASP A 74 7.16 15.15 13.78
N ASP A 75 6.57 14.01 13.40
CA ASP A 75 6.70 13.40 12.07
C ASP A 75 5.47 12.52 11.73
N HIS A 76 4.54 13.09 10.96
CA HIS A 76 3.32 12.40 10.53
C HIS A 76 3.60 11.20 9.61
N GLU A 77 4.58 11.29 8.72
CA GLU A 77 4.87 10.21 7.76
C GLU A 77 5.48 9.00 8.47
N ALA A 78 6.45 9.23 9.36
CA ALA A 78 7.01 8.17 10.19
C ALA A 78 5.94 7.53 11.08
N ALA A 79 5.05 8.34 11.68
CA ALA A 79 3.96 7.85 12.51
C ALA A 79 3.00 6.95 11.71
N ARG A 80 2.60 7.36 10.50
CA ARG A 80 1.74 6.55 9.62
C ARG A 80 2.39 5.22 9.26
N GLY A 81 3.66 5.22 8.87
CA GLY A 81 4.40 3.98 8.58
C GLY A 81 4.53 3.04 9.78
N ASP A 82 4.77 3.56 10.98
CA ASP A 82 4.75 2.78 12.23
C ASP A 82 3.37 2.17 12.51
N ILE A 83 2.31 2.96 12.32
CA ILE A 83 0.93 2.56 12.61
C ILE A 83 0.42 1.51 11.61
N SER A 84 0.65 1.68 10.31
CA SER A 84 0.21 0.70 9.30
C SER A 84 0.88 -0.66 9.52
N ARG A 85 2.14 -0.70 9.95
CA ARG A 85 2.82 -1.97 10.30
C ARG A 85 2.29 -2.58 11.58
N ALA A 86 2.10 -1.75 12.62
CA ALA A 86 1.51 -2.23 13.86
C ALA A 86 0.09 -2.77 13.67
N TRP A 87 -0.67 -2.19 12.73
CA TRP A 87 -2.00 -2.64 12.34
C TRP A 87 -2.00 -4.07 11.76
N GLU A 88 -1.10 -4.37 10.82
CA GLU A 88 -0.95 -5.72 10.25
C GLU A 88 -0.60 -6.74 11.34
N ASN A 89 0.34 -6.42 12.23
CA ASN A 89 0.71 -7.27 13.36
C ASN A 89 -0.44 -7.47 14.35
N PHE A 90 -1.15 -6.38 14.68
CA PHE A 90 -2.27 -6.40 15.61
C PHE A 90 -3.38 -7.33 15.11
N THR A 91 -3.80 -7.17 13.85
CA THR A 91 -4.86 -8.00 13.26
C THR A 91 -4.45 -9.46 13.14
N ALA A 92 -3.19 -9.74 12.80
CA ALA A 92 -2.67 -11.11 12.73
C ALA A 92 -2.64 -11.81 14.11
N GLN A 93 -2.27 -11.08 15.17
CA GLN A 93 -2.15 -11.63 16.53
C GLN A 93 -3.50 -11.79 17.23
N THR A 94 -4.39 -10.81 17.08
CA THR A 94 -5.67 -10.77 17.81
C THR A 94 -6.82 -11.44 17.06
N GLN A 95 -6.68 -11.63 15.74
CA GLN A 95 -7.66 -12.29 14.85
C GLN A 95 -9.12 -11.87 15.09
N PRO A 96 -9.43 -10.55 15.12
CA PRO A 96 -10.76 -10.08 15.44
C PRO A 96 -11.71 -10.22 14.23
N ASP A 97 -13.00 -10.38 14.49
CA ASP A 97 -14.05 -10.21 13.46
C ASP A 97 -14.30 -8.73 13.17
N ALA A 98 -14.18 -7.88 14.19
CA ALA A 98 -14.36 -6.43 14.08
C ALA A 98 -13.35 -5.63 14.91
N VAL A 99 -12.99 -4.42 14.44
CA VAL A 99 -12.10 -3.51 15.17
C VAL A 99 -12.67 -2.10 15.20
N VAL A 100 -12.79 -1.55 16.41
CA VAL A 100 -13.03 -0.11 16.62
C VAL A 100 -11.71 0.60 16.76
N ILE A 101 -11.42 1.47 15.80
CA ILE A 101 -10.22 2.31 15.77
C ILE A 101 -10.62 3.69 16.28
N THR A 102 -9.89 4.23 17.26
CA THR A 102 -10.22 5.54 17.83
C THR A 102 -9.09 6.52 17.62
N GLY A 103 -9.41 7.68 17.04
CA GLY A 103 -8.47 8.77 16.79
C GLY A 103 -7.86 9.38 18.06
N GLN A 104 -6.98 10.36 17.87
CA GLN A 104 -6.17 10.96 18.93
C GLN A 104 -6.98 11.81 19.91
N ASP A 105 -6.69 11.75 21.20
CA ASP A 105 -7.15 12.75 22.17
C ASP A 105 -6.56 14.12 21.82
N HIS A 106 -7.38 15.04 21.28
CA HIS A 106 -6.87 16.36 20.93
C HIS A 106 -6.65 17.20 22.19
N ARG A 107 -5.64 18.07 22.16
CA ARG A 107 -5.46 19.10 23.20
C ARG A 107 -6.60 20.13 23.11
N SER A 108 -6.80 20.90 24.16
CA SER A 108 -7.87 21.92 24.23
C SER A 108 -7.76 23.06 23.20
N ALA A 109 -6.65 23.14 22.45
CA ALA A 109 -6.51 24.00 21.29
C ALA A 109 -6.90 23.20 20.03
N PHE A 110 -7.79 23.75 19.22
CA PHE A 110 -8.19 23.16 17.94
C PHE A 110 -6.96 22.94 17.06
N ASP A 111 -6.68 21.68 16.73
CA ASP A 111 -5.56 21.27 15.89
C ASP A 111 -6.12 20.56 14.63
N PRO A 112 -6.26 21.29 13.51
CA PRO A 112 -6.71 20.72 12.25
C PRO A 112 -5.80 19.61 11.72
N GLU A 113 -4.51 19.65 12.01
CA GLU A 113 -3.54 18.69 11.47
C GLU A 113 -3.74 17.31 12.10
N SER A 114 -4.00 17.25 13.41
CA SER A 114 -4.35 16.01 14.10
C SER A 114 -5.58 15.31 13.51
N PHE A 115 -6.64 16.06 13.18
CA PHE A 115 -7.82 15.47 12.53
C PHE A 115 -7.51 14.94 11.13
N ILE A 116 -6.67 15.67 10.36
CA ILE A 116 -6.23 15.20 9.05
C ILE A 116 -5.40 13.93 9.16
N LEU A 117 -4.50 13.84 10.14
CA LEU A 117 -3.73 12.64 10.42
C LEU A 117 -4.63 11.44 10.80
N ASP A 118 -5.66 11.65 11.63
CA ASP A 118 -6.63 10.61 11.95
C ASP A 118 -7.33 10.05 10.69
N LEU A 119 -7.70 10.93 9.75
CA LEU A 119 -8.29 10.52 8.46
C LEU A 119 -7.29 9.80 7.55
N GLU A 120 -6.02 10.21 7.56
CA GLU A 120 -4.96 9.52 6.83
C GLU A 120 -4.72 8.12 7.38
N ILE A 121 -4.69 7.96 8.71
CA ILE A 121 -4.58 6.66 9.37
C ILE A 121 -5.81 5.80 9.05
N ALA A 122 -7.01 6.38 9.08
CA ALA A 122 -8.24 5.68 8.69
C ALA A 122 -8.16 5.14 7.26
N ALA A 123 -7.59 5.91 6.32
CA ALA A 123 -7.34 5.46 4.96
C ALA A 123 -6.30 4.33 4.92
N ASP A 124 -5.21 4.47 5.67
CA ASP A 124 -4.11 3.50 5.71
C ASP A 124 -4.54 2.14 6.26
N VAL A 125 -5.43 2.13 7.27
CA VAL A 125 -6.02 0.89 7.84
C VAL A 125 -7.34 0.50 7.15
N GLN A 126 -7.69 1.22 6.07
CA GLN A 126 -8.84 0.97 5.20
C GLN A 126 -10.19 0.94 5.94
N ALA A 127 -10.33 1.77 6.98
CA ALA A 127 -11.52 1.83 7.81
C ALA A 127 -12.47 2.95 7.38
N PRO A 128 -13.78 2.68 7.20
CA PRO A 128 -14.77 3.73 7.06
C PRO A 128 -14.85 4.56 8.35
N VAL A 129 -15.22 5.82 8.23
CA VAL A 129 -15.15 6.81 9.31
C VAL A 129 -16.53 7.12 9.87
N PHE A 130 -16.70 6.96 11.18
CA PHE A 130 -17.74 7.65 11.93
C PHE A 130 -17.20 8.97 12.45
N LEU A 131 -17.91 10.06 12.14
CA LEU A 131 -17.56 11.40 12.60
C LEU A 131 -18.26 11.69 13.92
N ALA A 132 -17.51 11.97 14.98
CA ALA A 132 -18.04 12.45 16.24
C ALA A 132 -17.85 13.98 16.32
N ILE A 133 -18.94 14.73 16.21
CA ILE A 133 -18.94 16.20 16.18
C ILE A 133 -19.60 16.74 17.43
N CYS A 134 -18.87 17.51 18.24
CA CYS A 134 -19.44 18.12 19.43
C CYS A 134 -20.35 19.31 19.07
N CYS A 135 -21.55 19.37 19.63
CA CYS A 135 -22.45 20.51 19.50
C CYS A 135 -22.19 21.59 20.56
N ILE A 136 -21.29 21.39 21.53
CA ILE A 136 -20.94 22.39 22.55
C ILE A 136 -19.73 23.20 22.08
N PRO A 137 -19.77 24.56 22.11
CA PRO A 137 -20.88 25.47 22.43
C PRO A 137 -21.59 26.01 21.16
N ARG A 138 -21.75 25.17 20.14
CA ARG A 138 -22.16 25.55 18.79
C ARG A 138 -23.67 25.68 18.62
N THR A 139 -24.08 26.57 17.73
CA THR A 139 -25.45 26.60 17.19
C THR A 139 -25.66 25.44 16.20
N PRO A 140 -26.91 25.02 15.92
CA PRO A 140 -27.16 23.97 14.94
C PRO A 140 -26.53 24.23 13.56
N ARG A 141 -26.60 25.48 13.07
CA ARG A 141 -25.96 25.86 11.81
C ARG A 141 -24.44 25.67 11.83
N GLN A 142 -23.78 26.00 12.95
CA GLN A 142 -22.33 25.80 13.10
C GLN A 142 -21.96 24.31 13.14
N VAL A 143 -22.82 23.48 13.74
CA VAL A 143 -22.66 22.01 13.71
C VAL A 143 -22.73 21.52 12.27
N ARG A 144 -23.72 21.94 11.48
CA ARG A 144 -23.83 21.55 10.06
C ARG A 144 -22.59 21.94 9.25
N LEU A 145 -22.12 23.18 9.37
CA LEU A 145 -20.90 23.63 8.67
C LEU A 145 -19.66 22.79 9.05
N THR A 146 -19.58 22.36 10.32
CA THR A 146 -18.49 21.51 10.80
C THR A 146 -18.60 20.11 10.19
N ILE A 147 -19.80 19.53 10.15
CA ILE A 147 -20.08 18.24 9.50
C ILE A 147 -19.67 18.30 8.03
N ASP A 148 -20.14 19.29 7.28
CA ASP A 148 -19.83 19.44 5.84
C ASP A 148 -18.32 19.53 5.60
N SER A 149 -17.60 20.27 6.46
CA SER A 149 -16.14 20.36 6.37
C SER A 149 -15.45 19.03 6.67
N CYS A 150 -15.91 18.29 7.69
CA CYS A 150 -15.33 17.00 8.08
C CYS A 150 -15.60 15.93 7.02
N VAL A 151 -16.82 15.86 6.49
CA VAL A 151 -17.18 14.98 5.37
C VAL A 151 -16.28 15.27 4.17
N LYS A 152 -16.14 16.54 3.79
CA LYS A 152 -15.28 16.94 2.66
C LYS A 152 -13.83 16.51 2.85
N ASN A 153 -13.27 16.70 4.05
CA ASN A 153 -11.89 16.28 4.35
C ASN A 153 -11.75 14.75 4.35
N THR A 154 -12.74 14.03 4.88
CA THR A 154 -12.77 12.56 4.89
C THR A 154 -12.73 12.01 3.47
N LEU A 155 -13.63 12.49 2.59
CA LEU A 155 -13.68 12.10 1.19
C LEU A 155 -12.42 12.49 0.43
N LYS A 156 -11.83 13.66 0.73
CA LYS A 156 -10.57 14.11 0.11
C LYS A 156 -9.40 13.19 0.42
N LYS A 157 -9.42 12.48 1.56
CA LYS A 157 -8.41 11.49 1.94
C LYS A 157 -8.72 10.07 1.46
N GLY A 158 -9.73 9.91 0.59
CA GLY A 158 -10.13 8.60 0.06
C GLY A 158 -10.93 7.75 1.04
N CYS A 159 -11.26 8.27 2.23
CA CYS A 159 -12.08 7.56 3.21
C CYS A 159 -13.56 7.65 2.87
N SER A 160 -14.31 6.62 3.28
CA SER A 160 -15.78 6.65 3.26
C SER A 160 -16.33 7.14 4.60
N VAL A 161 -17.46 7.86 4.58
CA VAL A 161 -18.19 8.25 5.80
C VAL A 161 -19.28 7.22 6.08
N ALA A 162 -19.19 6.52 7.21
CA ALA A 162 -20.21 5.56 7.63
C ALA A 162 -21.43 6.25 8.28
N GLY A 163 -21.22 7.41 8.92
CA GLY A 163 -22.26 8.14 9.63
C GLY A 163 -21.71 9.25 10.53
N VAL A 164 -22.61 10.01 11.13
CA VAL A 164 -22.29 11.21 11.93
C VAL A 164 -22.97 11.17 13.29
N PHE A 165 -22.18 11.19 14.35
CA PHE A 165 -22.64 11.35 15.73
C PHE A 165 -22.47 12.80 16.16
N VAL A 166 -23.58 13.52 16.35
CA VAL A 166 -23.59 14.83 16.98
C VAL A 166 -23.68 14.64 18.50
N THR A 167 -22.63 15.01 19.22
CA THR A 167 -22.49 14.71 20.65
C THR A 167 -22.62 15.95 21.52
N GLY A 168 -22.99 15.78 22.79
CA GLY A 168 -23.02 16.88 23.75
C GLY A 168 -24.33 17.65 23.79
N LEU A 169 -25.45 17.06 23.35
CA LEU A 169 -26.76 17.71 23.48
C LEU A 169 -27.17 17.74 24.96
N ASP A 170 -27.44 18.93 25.48
CA ASP A 170 -28.23 19.07 26.71
C ASP A 170 -29.67 18.70 26.39
N ILE A 171 -30.18 17.64 27.01
CA ILE A 171 -31.53 17.10 26.74
C ILE A 171 -32.64 18.07 27.14
N GLU A 172 -32.36 19.03 28.02
CA GLU A 172 -33.29 20.08 28.43
C GLU A 172 -33.37 21.22 27.40
N ASP A 173 -32.40 21.34 26.50
CA ASP A 173 -32.37 22.36 25.44
C ASP A 173 -33.17 21.91 24.21
N SER A 174 -34.50 21.94 24.34
CA SER A 174 -35.42 21.51 23.28
C SER A 174 -35.31 22.34 21.99
N GLU A 175 -34.93 23.62 22.10
CA GLU A 175 -34.78 24.51 20.94
C GLU A 175 -33.56 24.09 20.11
N LYS A 176 -32.43 23.84 20.76
CA LYS A 176 -31.23 23.33 20.10
C LYS A 176 -31.44 21.92 19.55
N ALA A 177 -32.14 21.06 20.29
CA ALA A 177 -32.48 19.72 19.81
C ALA A 177 -33.29 19.76 18.51
N GLN A 178 -34.33 20.60 18.45
CA GLN A 178 -35.12 20.77 17.23
C GLN A 178 -34.30 21.39 16.10
N GLY A 179 -33.54 22.45 16.39
CA GLY A 179 -32.68 23.07 15.38
C GLY A 179 -31.62 22.12 14.81
N LEU A 180 -31.08 21.20 15.62
CA LEU A 180 -30.19 20.14 15.14
C LEU A 180 -30.92 19.16 14.22
N ARG A 181 -32.13 18.73 14.57
CA ARG A 181 -32.94 17.87 13.68
C ARG A 181 -33.21 18.55 12.35
N ASP A 182 -33.54 19.84 12.36
CA ASP A 182 -33.86 20.59 11.15
C ASP A 182 -32.67 20.71 10.19
N VAL A 183 -31.46 20.99 10.71
CA VAL A 183 -30.24 21.14 9.87
C VAL A 183 -29.61 19.81 9.46
N LEU A 184 -30.02 18.70 10.05
CA LEU A 184 -29.54 17.36 9.72
C LEU A 184 -30.53 16.57 8.84
N ALA A 185 -31.76 17.05 8.68
CA ALA A 185 -32.83 16.36 7.95
C ALA A 185 -32.47 16.02 6.49
N ASP A 186 -31.59 16.81 5.85
CA ASP A 186 -31.13 16.62 4.47
C ASP A 186 -29.74 15.95 4.38
N LEU A 187 -29.17 15.51 5.50
CA LEU A 187 -27.85 14.88 5.50
C LEU A 187 -27.94 13.49 4.86
N GLU A 188 -27.10 13.24 3.86
CA GLU A 188 -27.05 11.96 3.12
C GLU A 188 -26.62 10.77 3.99
N TYR A 189 -25.92 11.05 5.09
CA TYR A 189 -25.36 10.05 5.98
C TYR A 189 -26.27 9.75 7.18
N PRO A 190 -26.30 8.49 7.66
CA PRO A 190 -26.90 8.16 8.94
C PRO A 190 -26.37 9.07 10.04
N HIS A 191 -27.25 9.58 10.89
CA HIS A 191 -26.85 10.52 11.93
C HIS A 191 -27.64 10.34 13.22
N TRP A 192 -26.95 10.60 14.33
CA TRP A 192 -27.50 10.44 15.67
C TRP A 192 -27.13 11.63 16.54
N ILE A 193 -28.05 12.06 17.41
CA ILE A 193 -27.82 13.16 18.35
C ILE A 193 -27.69 12.58 19.75
N ILE A 194 -26.47 12.48 20.25
CA ILE A 194 -26.13 11.85 21.52
C ILE A 194 -26.19 12.87 22.66
N PRO A 195 -26.92 12.57 23.75
CA PRO A 195 -26.91 13.37 24.98
C PRO A 195 -25.50 13.63 25.53
N ALA A 196 -25.33 14.76 26.22
CA ALA A 196 -24.08 15.10 26.87
C ALA A 196 -23.75 14.11 28.01
N HIS A 197 -22.60 13.44 27.93
CA HIS A 197 -22.11 12.59 29.00
C HIS A 197 -20.58 12.61 29.10
N SER A 198 -20.04 12.40 30.31
CA SER A 198 -18.60 12.19 30.52
C SER A 198 -18.17 10.81 30.02
N CYS A 199 -16.93 10.64 29.60
CA CYS A 199 -16.36 9.31 29.34
C CYS A 199 -14.85 9.38 29.57
N LYS A 200 -14.47 9.72 30.81
CA LYS A 200 -13.07 9.90 31.24
C LYS A 200 -12.61 8.79 32.17
N THR A 201 -13.50 8.34 33.03
CA THR A 201 -13.25 7.35 34.07
C THR A 201 -14.06 6.08 33.80
N SER A 202 -13.67 4.97 34.41
CA SER A 202 -14.39 3.70 34.28
C SER A 202 -15.81 3.78 34.85
N GLU A 203 -16.03 4.67 35.82
CA GLU A 203 -17.34 4.94 36.43
C GLU A 203 -18.29 5.65 35.45
N ASP A 204 -17.76 6.38 34.47
CA ASP A 204 -18.56 7.08 33.46
C ASP A 204 -19.12 6.12 32.38
N ILE A 205 -18.52 4.94 32.19
CA ILE A 205 -18.81 4.05 31.06
C ILE A 205 -20.28 3.61 31.01
N PRO A 206 -20.91 3.13 32.09
CA PRO A 206 -22.32 2.71 32.04
C PRO A 206 -23.26 3.82 31.59
N GLY A 207 -23.08 5.04 32.12
CA GLY A 207 -23.91 6.20 31.74
C GLY A 207 -23.64 6.67 30.31
N ALA A 208 -22.39 6.57 29.84
CA ALA A 208 -22.05 6.85 28.44
C ALA A 208 -22.72 5.86 27.48
N LEU A 209 -22.76 4.58 27.83
CA LEU A 209 -23.44 3.54 27.05
C LEU A 209 -24.96 3.75 27.04
N GLU A 210 -25.57 4.12 28.17
CA GLU A 210 -26.99 4.44 28.25
C GLU A 210 -27.34 5.67 27.39
N ALA A 211 -26.56 6.75 27.51
CA ALA A 211 -26.73 7.94 26.69
C ALA A 211 -26.62 7.62 25.19
N PHE A 212 -25.64 6.80 24.79
CA PHE A 212 -25.49 6.35 23.41
C PHE A 212 -26.70 5.53 22.94
N ALA A 213 -27.08 4.49 23.70
CA ALA A 213 -28.17 3.58 23.35
C ALA A 213 -29.53 4.27 23.28
N SER A 214 -29.73 5.37 24.03
CA SER A 214 -30.96 6.17 23.98
C SER A 214 -31.17 6.89 22.64
N ALA A 215 -30.10 7.10 21.87
CA ALA A 215 -30.11 7.89 20.65
C ALA A 215 -29.70 7.11 19.39
N ALA A 216 -28.86 6.08 19.53
CA ALA A 216 -28.37 5.25 18.43
C ALA A 216 -28.57 3.78 18.79
N SER A 217 -29.52 3.11 18.14
CA SER A 217 -29.77 1.70 18.40
C SER A 217 -28.64 0.83 17.82
N THR A 218 -28.39 -0.33 18.43
CA THR A 218 -27.36 -1.27 17.95
C THR A 218 -27.58 -1.66 16.50
N ASP A 219 -28.83 -1.92 16.09
CA ASP A 219 -29.14 -2.36 14.73
C ASP A 219 -28.86 -1.26 13.70
N GLU A 220 -29.19 0.00 13.97
CA GLU A 220 -28.91 1.13 13.07
C GLU A 220 -27.41 1.36 12.88
N VAL A 221 -26.64 1.27 13.96
CA VAL A 221 -25.17 1.44 13.91
C VAL A 221 -24.53 0.33 13.07
N LEU A 222 -24.99 -0.91 13.24
CA LEU A 222 -24.48 -2.05 12.49
C LEU A 222 -24.92 -1.99 11.02
N GLU A 223 -26.16 -1.60 10.73
CA GLU A 223 -26.64 -1.39 9.36
C GLU A 223 -25.83 -0.31 8.64
N ALA A 224 -25.48 0.78 9.34
CA ALA A 224 -24.60 1.79 8.79
C ALA A 224 -23.21 1.23 8.41
N LEU A 225 -22.66 0.31 9.21
CA LEU A 225 -21.37 -0.36 8.95
C LEU A 225 -21.44 -1.51 7.94
N ASP A 226 -22.62 -2.06 7.68
CA ASP A 226 -22.83 -3.13 6.71
C ASP A 226 -22.96 -2.61 5.26
N LYS A 227 -23.05 -1.29 5.07
CA LYS A 227 -23.00 -0.67 3.75
C LYS A 227 -21.66 -0.94 3.05
N SER A 228 -21.71 -1.00 1.72
CA SER A 228 -20.49 -1.13 0.91
C SER A 228 -19.74 0.19 0.88
N PHE A 229 -18.45 0.14 1.20
CA PHE A 229 -17.56 1.30 1.23
C PHE A 229 -16.42 1.14 0.25
N ALA A 230 -16.03 2.24 -0.40
CA ALA A 230 -14.78 2.28 -1.14
C ALA A 230 -13.63 2.18 -0.13
N THR A 231 -12.73 1.22 -0.35
CA THR A 231 -11.56 1.03 0.50
C THR A 231 -10.31 1.49 -0.23
N PRO A 232 -9.71 2.64 0.18
CA PRO A 232 -8.52 3.14 -0.48
C PRO A 232 -7.35 2.17 -0.27
N THR A 233 -6.39 2.17 -1.18
CA THR A 233 -5.09 1.53 -0.99
C THR A 233 -4.05 2.63 -1.04
N THR A 234 -3.76 3.21 0.13
CA THR A 234 -2.74 4.24 0.27
C THR A 234 -1.34 3.64 0.11
N PRO A 235 -0.29 4.45 -0.11
CA PRO A 235 1.08 3.96 -0.17
C PRO A 235 1.49 3.24 1.13
N PHE A 236 1.11 3.76 2.30
CA PHE A 236 1.43 3.15 3.60
C PHE A 236 0.70 1.82 3.82
N ALA A 237 -0.59 1.73 3.47
CA ALA A 237 -1.35 0.48 3.50
C ALA A 237 -0.70 -0.58 2.60
N PHE A 238 -0.33 -0.16 1.38
CA PHE A 238 0.31 -1.03 0.41
C PHE A 238 1.67 -1.54 0.90
N GLN A 239 2.52 -0.64 1.37
CA GLN A 239 3.85 -0.96 1.90
C GLN A 239 3.78 -1.85 3.14
N ALA A 240 2.93 -1.55 4.11
CA ALA A 240 2.80 -2.37 5.31
C ALA A 240 2.37 -3.81 4.97
N ARG A 241 1.39 -3.98 4.09
CA ARG A 241 0.98 -5.28 3.58
C ARG A 241 2.09 -5.98 2.81
N LEU A 242 2.84 -5.25 2.00
CA LEU A 242 3.98 -5.77 1.24
C LEU A 242 5.06 -6.33 2.17
N LEU A 243 5.50 -5.54 3.16
CA LEU A 243 6.52 -5.95 4.14
C LEU A 243 6.03 -7.12 4.99
N THR A 244 4.78 -7.11 5.43
CA THR A 244 4.20 -8.20 6.23
C THR A 244 4.10 -9.49 5.41
N THR A 245 3.70 -9.40 4.15
CA THR A 245 3.66 -10.55 3.24
C THR A 245 5.07 -11.13 3.03
N ALA A 246 6.08 -10.29 2.84
CA ALA A 246 7.48 -10.71 2.74
C ALA A 246 7.93 -11.46 4.01
N ALA A 247 7.64 -10.90 5.20
CA ALA A 247 8.03 -11.47 6.49
C ALA A 247 7.36 -12.82 6.80
N ASN A 248 6.10 -13.01 6.40
CA ASN A 248 5.35 -14.24 6.69
C ASN A 248 5.89 -15.50 5.97
N ASN A 249 6.63 -15.33 4.89
CA ASN A 249 7.27 -16.41 4.15
C ASN A 249 8.63 -15.92 3.62
N LYS A 250 9.58 -15.73 4.54
CA LYS A 250 10.87 -15.12 4.23
C LYS A 250 11.57 -15.79 3.05
N LYS A 251 12.12 -14.95 2.17
CA LYS A 251 12.90 -15.32 1.00
C LYS A 251 14.25 -14.66 1.08
N THR A 252 15.24 -15.29 0.46
CA THR A 252 16.61 -14.77 0.39
C THR A 252 16.78 -13.89 -0.84
N VAL A 253 17.09 -12.60 -0.65
CA VAL A 253 17.36 -11.65 -1.73
C VAL A 253 18.84 -11.28 -1.77
N VAL A 254 19.46 -11.35 -2.95
CA VAL A 254 20.85 -10.92 -3.14
C VAL A 254 20.93 -9.44 -3.51
N LEU A 255 21.89 -8.74 -2.90
CA LEU A 255 22.20 -7.32 -3.10
C LEU A 255 23.64 -7.19 -3.62
N PRO A 256 23.85 -7.06 -4.94
CA PRO A 256 25.17 -6.98 -5.56
C PRO A 256 25.99 -5.73 -5.22
N GLU A 257 25.31 -4.64 -4.83
CA GLU A 257 25.90 -3.32 -4.64
C GLU A 257 26.15 -3.04 -3.15
N GLY A 258 26.78 -4.00 -2.46
CA GLY A 258 26.80 -4.09 -0.99
C GLY A 258 27.54 -2.98 -0.24
N GLU A 259 28.41 -2.24 -0.91
CA GLU A 259 29.16 -1.12 -0.32
C GLU A 259 28.44 0.23 -0.42
N GLU A 260 27.26 0.25 -1.07
CA GLU A 260 26.52 1.49 -1.31
C GLU A 260 25.64 1.87 -0.11
N ASP A 261 25.71 3.14 0.33
CA ASP A 261 25.08 3.60 1.58
C ASP A 261 23.58 3.34 1.64
N ARG A 262 22.82 3.56 0.55
CA ARG A 262 21.37 3.39 0.55
C ARG A 262 20.99 1.90 0.57
N ILE A 263 21.77 1.05 -0.09
CA ILE A 263 21.63 -0.42 0.01
C ILE A 263 21.87 -0.89 1.45
N ILE A 264 22.94 -0.40 2.09
CA ILE A 264 23.26 -0.71 3.50
C ILE A 264 22.13 -0.23 4.43
N GLN A 265 21.66 0.99 4.26
CA GLN A 265 20.54 1.54 5.05
C GLN A 265 19.24 0.73 4.89
N ALA A 266 18.90 0.36 3.66
CA ALA A 266 17.72 -0.46 3.38
C ALA A 266 17.86 -1.88 3.96
N ALA A 267 19.04 -2.49 3.84
CA ALA A 267 19.33 -3.79 4.41
C ALA A 267 19.21 -3.77 5.94
N ASP A 268 19.76 -2.76 6.63
CA ASP A 268 19.66 -2.62 8.09
C ASP A 268 18.19 -2.60 8.53
N TYR A 269 17.39 -1.76 7.87
CA TYR A 269 15.97 -1.61 8.18
C TYR A 269 15.20 -2.93 8.04
N LEU A 270 15.47 -3.69 6.98
CA LEU A 270 14.79 -4.96 6.68
C LEU A 270 15.22 -6.06 7.65
N LEU A 271 16.51 -6.10 8.01
CA LEU A 271 17.08 -7.07 8.94
C LEU A 271 16.67 -6.80 10.39
N GLU A 272 16.61 -5.53 10.81
CA GLU A 272 16.10 -5.13 12.14
C GLU A 272 14.69 -5.68 12.40
N ARG A 273 13.88 -5.74 11.33
CA ARG A 273 12.46 -6.12 11.38
C ARG A 273 12.20 -7.55 10.95
N ASP A 274 13.24 -8.32 10.66
CA ASP A 274 13.15 -9.72 10.22
C ASP A 274 12.21 -9.91 9.01
N ILE A 275 12.30 -9.04 8.01
CA ILE A 275 11.38 -9.01 6.85
C ILE A 275 11.82 -9.96 5.74
N VAL A 276 13.13 -10.06 5.49
CA VAL A 276 13.74 -10.90 4.44
C VAL A 276 15.11 -11.39 4.90
N ASP A 277 15.57 -12.49 4.33
CA ASP A 277 16.97 -12.89 4.42
C ASP A 277 17.76 -12.20 3.30
N LEU A 278 18.99 -11.75 3.60
CA LEU A 278 19.81 -11.01 2.63
C LEU A 278 21.18 -11.67 2.43
N ILE A 279 21.60 -11.73 1.16
CA ILE A 279 22.99 -11.98 0.78
C ILE A 279 23.55 -10.68 0.21
N ILE A 280 24.51 -10.07 0.91
CA ILE A 280 25.17 -8.83 0.47
C ILE A 280 26.49 -9.21 -0.17
N VAL A 281 26.68 -8.85 -1.44
CA VAL A 281 27.92 -9.13 -2.19
C VAL A 281 28.94 -8.03 -1.91
N GLY A 282 30.15 -8.43 -1.54
CA GLY A 282 31.26 -7.52 -1.27
C GLY A 282 32.12 -7.96 -0.09
N ASN A 283 33.01 -7.08 0.36
CA ASN A 283 33.89 -7.35 1.49
C ASN A 283 33.14 -7.18 2.83
N HIS A 284 33.04 -8.27 3.59
CA HIS A 284 32.37 -8.31 4.89
C HIS A 284 32.81 -7.18 5.84
N ASP A 285 34.11 -7.00 6.05
CA ASP A 285 34.64 -6.07 7.05
C ASP A 285 34.42 -4.61 6.61
N GLU A 286 34.58 -4.32 5.32
CA GLU A 286 34.37 -2.98 4.76
C GLU A 286 32.88 -2.56 4.85
N ILE A 287 31.96 -3.48 4.53
CA ILE A 287 30.53 -3.22 4.61
C ILE A 287 30.09 -2.98 6.07
N LEU A 288 30.53 -3.81 7.02
CA LEU A 288 30.20 -3.61 8.43
C LEU A 288 30.82 -2.34 9.01
N GLN A 289 32.04 -1.99 8.62
CA GLN A 289 32.66 -0.73 9.01
C GLN A 289 31.87 0.46 8.47
N ARG A 290 31.38 0.38 7.22
CA ARG A 290 30.55 1.42 6.63
C ARG A 290 29.21 1.55 7.35
N ALA A 291 28.57 0.42 7.70
CA ALA A 291 27.34 0.38 8.48
C ALA A 291 27.49 1.09 9.84
N GLN A 292 28.58 0.79 10.57
CA GLN A 292 28.88 1.43 11.84
C GLN A 292 29.07 2.94 11.69
N ALA A 293 29.74 3.40 10.62
CA ALA A 293 29.90 4.82 10.33
C ALA A 293 28.57 5.53 10.03
N LEU A 294 27.56 4.80 9.53
CA LEU A 294 26.20 5.27 9.30
C LEU A 294 25.29 5.15 10.54
N GLY A 295 25.79 4.59 11.65
CA GLY A 295 25.02 4.38 12.89
C GLY A 295 24.05 3.20 12.84
N LEU A 296 24.28 2.25 11.92
CA LEU A 296 23.44 1.08 11.67
C LEU A 296 23.98 -0.13 12.45
N ASN A 297 23.08 -0.94 13.05
CA ASN A 297 23.47 -1.96 14.03
C ASN A 297 23.02 -3.39 13.68
N ASN A 298 22.20 -3.58 12.65
CA ASN A 298 21.50 -4.82 12.36
C ASN A 298 22.07 -5.59 11.15
N LEU A 299 23.05 -5.01 10.44
CA LEU A 299 23.69 -5.64 9.27
C LEU A 299 24.40 -6.97 9.58
N HIS A 300 24.79 -7.21 10.82
CA HIS A 300 25.40 -8.47 11.24
C HIS A 300 24.47 -9.68 11.10
N ASN A 301 23.16 -9.45 10.89
CA ASN A 301 22.18 -10.50 10.61
C ASN A 301 22.15 -10.94 9.13
N ALA A 302 22.85 -10.22 8.24
CA ALA A 302 22.96 -10.60 6.83
C ALA A 302 23.97 -11.74 6.61
N GLN A 303 23.84 -12.42 5.47
CA GLN A 303 24.92 -13.20 4.90
C GLN A 303 25.77 -12.31 3.98
N PHE A 304 27.08 -12.53 3.97
CA PHE A 304 28.02 -11.79 3.12
C PHE A 304 28.71 -12.75 2.18
N GLN A 305 28.82 -12.36 0.91
CA GLN A 305 29.49 -13.17 -0.11
C GLN A 305 30.60 -12.36 -0.78
N ALA A 306 31.85 -12.75 -0.49
CA ALA A 306 33.01 -12.22 -1.19
C ALA A 306 33.05 -12.78 -2.62
N MET A 307 33.40 -11.92 -3.58
CA MET A 307 33.44 -12.30 -5.00
C MET A 307 34.66 -13.13 -5.38
N ASP A 308 35.69 -13.16 -4.52
CA ASP A 308 36.92 -13.92 -4.68
C ASP A 308 36.91 -15.27 -3.93
N ASP A 309 35.79 -15.65 -3.31
CA ASP A 309 35.64 -16.97 -2.70
C ASP A 309 35.59 -18.06 -3.78
N GLU A 310 36.70 -18.76 -3.91
CA GLU A 310 36.90 -19.77 -4.94
C GLU A 310 35.92 -20.95 -4.81
N LYS A 311 35.41 -21.24 -3.60
CA LYS A 311 34.41 -22.30 -3.38
C LYS A 311 33.06 -21.98 -4.03
N VAL A 312 32.77 -20.69 -4.21
CA VAL A 312 31.54 -20.20 -4.85
C VAL A 312 31.78 -19.93 -6.33
N LEU A 313 32.95 -19.37 -6.69
CA LEU A 313 33.33 -19.10 -8.07
C LEU A 313 33.42 -20.36 -8.92
N GLU A 314 34.03 -21.45 -8.43
CA GLU A 314 34.21 -22.68 -9.21
C GLU A 314 32.86 -23.24 -9.75
N PRO A 315 31.82 -23.49 -8.91
CA PRO A 315 30.49 -23.86 -9.38
C PRO A 315 29.85 -22.84 -10.33
N MET A 316 30.02 -21.54 -10.09
CA MET A 316 29.48 -20.49 -10.96
C MET A 316 30.09 -20.52 -12.36
N ILE A 317 31.41 -20.66 -12.46
CA ILE A 317 32.15 -20.74 -13.72
C ILE A 317 31.66 -21.95 -14.52
N ALA A 318 31.63 -23.13 -13.89
CA ALA A 318 31.16 -24.35 -14.52
C ALA A 318 29.71 -24.19 -15.05
N LYS A 319 28.82 -23.63 -14.23
CA LYS A 319 27.43 -23.42 -14.62
C LYS A 319 27.26 -22.37 -15.73
N LEU A 320 28.04 -21.29 -15.69
CA LEU A 320 27.99 -20.25 -16.72
C LEU A 320 28.49 -20.78 -18.08
N VAL A 321 29.54 -21.60 -18.08
CA VAL A 321 30.02 -22.30 -19.29
C VAL A 321 28.98 -23.29 -19.79
N GLU A 322 28.32 -24.07 -18.92
CA GLU A 322 27.22 -24.95 -19.29
C GLU A 322 26.08 -24.18 -19.99
N LEU A 323 25.62 -23.08 -19.39
CA LEU A 323 24.50 -22.30 -19.90
C LEU A 323 24.83 -21.54 -21.20
N ARG A 324 26.08 -21.10 -21.37
CA ARG A 324 26.47 -20.13 -22.42
C ARG A 324 27.61 -20.58 -23.33
N GLY A 325 28.10 -21.81 -23.19
CA GLY A 325 29.20 -22.36 -23.99
C GLY A 325 28.91 -22.35 -25.49
N HIS A 326 27.66 -22.64 -25.87
CA HIS A 326 27.16 -22.54 -27.26
C HIS A 326 27.26 -21.13 -27.87
N LYS A 327 27.50 -20.09 -27.04
CA LYS A 327 27.71 -18.70 -27.44
C LYS A 327 29.14 -18.22 -27.18
N GLY A 328 30.08 -19.16 -27.05
CA GLY A 328 31.51 -18.89 -26.93
C GLY A 328 32.00 -18.54 -25.52
N MET A 329 31.25 -18.92 -24.48
CA MET A 329 31.67 -18.80 -23.08
C MET A 329 32.71 -19.86 -22.74
N THR A 330 33.91 -19.43 -22.34
CA THR A 330 35.02 -20.27 -21.83
C THR A 330 35.19 -20.03 -20.34
N GLU A 331 35.91 -20.88 -19.62
CA GLU A 331 36.17 -20.69 -18.18
C GLU A 331 36.85 -19.34 -17.89
N GLU A 332 37.83 -18.95 -18.71
CA GLU A 332 38.51 -17.65 -18.59
C GLU A 332 37.54 -16.47 -18.76
N LYS A 333 36.67 -16.53 -19.76
CA LYS A 333 35.63 -15.49 -19.98
C LYS A 333 34.59 -15.51 -18.87
N ALA A 334 34.23 -16.68 -18.35
CA ALA A 334 33.27 -16.82 -17.28
C ALA A 334 33.83 -16.18 -15.99
N ARG A 335 35.08 -16.46 -15.64
CA ARG A 335 35.76 -15.81 -14.50
C ARG A 335 35.80 -14.28 -14.67
N ALA A 336 36.17 -13.79 -15.85
CA ALA A 336 36.18 -12.35 -16.14
C ALA A 336 34.77 -11.73 -16.12
N THR A 337 33.73 -12.49 -16.46
CA THR A 337 32.33 -12.02 -16.39
C THR A 337 31.84 -11.95 -14.95
N LEU A 338 32.27 -12.90 -14.10
CA LEU A 338 31.91 -12.97 -12.68
C LEU A 338 32.60 -11.92 -11.80
N SER A 339 33.52 -11.12 -12.35
CA SER A 339 34.01 -9.92 -11.65
C SER A 339 33.01 -8.76 -11.68
N ASP A 340 31.91 -8.88 -12.45
CA ASP A 340 30.79 -7.94 -12.39
C ASP A 340 29.82 -8.39 -11.26
N PRO A 341 29.58 -7.54 -10.24
CA PRO A 341 28.74 -7.92 -9.10
C PRO A 341 27.32 -8.33 -9.49
N SER A 342 26.72 -7.67 -10.50
CA SER A 342 25.37 -7.99 -10.95
C SER A 342 25.32 -9.37 -11.61
N TYR A 343 26.34 -9.74 -12.38
CA TYR A 343 26.48 -11.10 -12.92
C TYR A 343 26.69 -12.14 -11.83
N PHE A 344 27.58 -11.85 -10.87
CA PHE A 344 27.86 -12.72 -9.73
C PHE A 344 26.59 -12.98 -8.91
N GLY A 345 25.87 -11.92 -8.53
CA GLY A 345 24.59 -12.02 -7.83
C GLY A 345 23.55 -12.80 -8.63
N THR A 346 23.47 -12.58 -9.94
CA THR A 346 22.54 -13.34 -10.80
C THR A 346 22.85 -14.84 -10.77
N MET A 347 24.14 -15.20 -10.72
CA MET A 347 24.56 -16.60 -10.62
C MET A 347 24.27 -17.21 -9.25
N LEU A 348 24.26 -16.43 -8.15
CA LEU A 348 23.77 -16.92 -6.85
C LEU A 348 22.30 -17.35 -6.93
N VAL A 349 21.45 -16.58 -7.64
CA VAL A 349 20.05 -16.95 -7.89
C VAL A 349 19.96 -18.20 -8.79
N VAL A 350 20.75 -18.29 -9.86
CA VAL A 350 20.77 -19.46 -10.77
C VAL A 350 21.20 -20.75 -10.05
N LEU A 351 22.13 -20.65 -9.10
CA LEU A 351 22.59 -21.79 -8.30
C LEU A 351 21.64 -22.13 -7.14
N GLY A 352 20.55 -21.39 -6.95
CA GLY A 352 19.58 -21.62 -5.89
C GLY A 352 20.07 -21.20 -4.49
N GLN A 353 21.09 -20.32 -4.42
CA GLN A 353 21.58 -19.76 -3.16
C GLN A 353 20.75 -18.54 -2.71
N ALA A 354 20.04 -17.90 -3.65
CA ALA A 354 19.09 -16.84 -3.39
C ALA A 354 17.80 -17.06 -4.20
N ASP A 355 16.70 -16.53 -3.70
CA ASP A 355 15.39 -16.60 -4.34
C ASP A 355 15.18 -15.47 -5.37
N GLY A 356 15.86 -14.33 -5.20
CA GLY A 356 15.79 -13.20 -6.13
C GLY A 356 16.94 -12.20 -5.98
N LEU A 357 16.99 -11.20 -6.86
CA LEU A 357 18.06 -10.19 -6.92
C LEU A 357 17.51 -8.78 -7.04
N VAL A 358 18.15 -7.82 -6.35
CA VAL A 358 17.93 -6.37 -6.54
C VAL A 358 19.27 -5.68 -6.78
N SER A 359 19.40 -4.95 -7.88
CA SER A 359 20.60 -4.19 -8.26
C SER A 359 20.20 -2.94 -9.08
N GLY A 360 21.13 -2.04 -9.40
CA GLY A 360 20.89 -0.87 -10.27
C GLY A 360 21.02 0.49 -9.58
N SER A 361 21.29 0.53 -8.26
CA SER A 361 21.47 1.77 -7.50
C SER A 361 22.69 2.57 -7.98
N VAL A 362 23.69 1.89 -8.54
CA VAL A 362 24.88 2.48 -9.17
C VAL A 362 25.12 1.99 -10.60
N ASN A 363 24.54 0.84 -10.97
CA ASN A 363 24.66 0.28 -12.32
C ASN A 363 23.67 0.88 -13.33
N SER A 364 23.78 0.46 -14.60
CA SER A 364 22.76 0.77 -15.61
C SER A 364 21.73 -0.35 -15.68
N THR A 365 20.46 -0.02 -15.99
CA THR A 365 19.40 -1.02 -16.22
C THR A 365 19.83 -2.12 -17.19
N ALA A 366 20.57 -1.76 -18.24
CA ALA A 366 21.09 -2.74 -19.19
C ALA A 366 22.09 -3.73 -18.55
N ASN A 367 22.89 -3.30 -17.56
CA ASN A 367 23.81 -4.18 -16.83
C ASN A 367 23.08 -5.06 -15.81
N THR A 368 21.99 -4.58 -15.19
CA THR A 368 21.18 -5.39 -14.27
C THR A 368 20.35 -6.44 -15.02
N VAL A 369 19.71 -6.06 -16.12
CA VAL A 369 18.77 -6.90 -16.87
C VAL A 369 19.47 -7.93 -17.75
N ARG A 370 20.61 -7.58 -18.36
CA ARG A 370 21.31 -8.45 -19.31
C ARG A 370 21.69 -9.82 -18.71
N PRO A 371 22.31 -9.91 -17.50
CA PRO A 371 22.59 -11.19 -16.86
C PRO A 371 21.32 -12.02 -16.68
N ALA A 372 20.26 -11.43 -16.12
CA ALA A 372 18.98 -12.11 -15.89
C ALA A 372 18.42 -12.71 -17.19
N LEU A 373 18.41 -11.95 -18.29
CA LEU A 373 17.98 -12.46 -19.60
C LEU A 373 18.89 -13.57 -20.15
N GLN A 374 20.19 -13.51 -19.87
CA GLN A 374 21.15 -14.46 -20.41
C GLN A 374 21.17 -15.81 -19.68
N VAL A 375 20.96 -15.81 -18.36
CA VAL A 375 21.13 -17.02 -17.52
C VAL A 375 19.86 -17.46 -16.77
N ILE A 376 18.99 -16.54 -16.32
CA ILE A 376 17.71 -16.88 -15.68
C ILE A 376 16.63 -17.19 -16.73
N LYS A 377 16.57 -16.36 -17.80
CA LYS A 377 15.62 -16.47 -18.92
C LYS A 377 14.14 -16.31 -18.50
N THR A 378 13.25 -16.40 -19.48
CA THR A 378 11.80 -16.27 -19.27
C THR A 378 11.16 -17.54 -18.71
N LYS A 379 10.02 -17.38 -18.01
CA LYS A 379 9.15 -18.48 -17.58
C LYS A 379 8.70 -19.34 -18.77
N PRO A 380 8.49 -20.65 -18.59
CA PRO A 380 7.88 -21.49 -19.63
C PRO A 380 6.59 -20.87 -20.15
N GLY A 381 6.43 -20.81 -21.47
CA GLY A 381 5.27 -20.20 -22.12
C GLY A 381 5.33 -18.68 -22.27
N GLN A 382 6.35 -18.00 -21.72
CA GLN A 382 6.55 -16.56 -21.89
C GLN A 382 7.69 -16.27 -22.87
N SER A 383 7.42 -15.38 -23.82
CA SER A 383 8.38 -15.08 -24.92
C SER A 383 9.20 -13.81 -24.70
N LEU A 384 8.83 -12.98 -23.72
CA LEU A 384 9.50 -11.72 -23.41
C LEU A 384 9.45 -11.39 -21.92
N VAL A 385 10.36 -10.51 -21.50
CA VAL A 385 10.35 -9.85 -20.18
C VAL A 385 9.93 -8.41 -20.38
N SER A 386 9.12 -7.89 -19.46
CA SER A 386 8.68 -6.49 -19.46
C SER A 386 8.93 -5.84 -18.11
N GLY A 387 9.03 -4.50 -18.05
CA GLY A 387 9.27 -3.76 -16.82
C GLY A 387 8.08 -2.89 -16.45
N ALA A 388 7.38 -3.25 -15.38
CA ALA A 388 6.23 -2.47 -14.90
C ALA A 388 6.56 -1.67 -13.65
N PHE A 389 5.83 -0.58 -13.40
CA PHE A 389 5.88 0.14 -12.13
C PHE A 389 4.55 0.03 -11.40
N LEU A 390 4.62 -0.15 -10.09
CA LEU A 390 3.47 0.06 -9.21
C LEU A 390 3.45 1.53 -8.82
N MET A 391 2.50 2.26 -9.38
CA MET A 391 2.25 3.67 -9.12
C MET A 391 1.28 3.79 -7.94
N CYS A 392 1.81 4.15 -6.77
CA CYS A 392 1.04 4.30 -5.54
C CYS A 392 0.62 5.76 -5.37
N PHE A 393 -0.65 6.04 -5.66
CA PHE A 393 -1.29 7.31 -5.40
C PHE A 393 -1.85 7.33 -3.97
N ASP A 394 -2.37 8.48 -3.54
CA ASP A 394 -2.88 8.67 -2.18
C ASP A 394 -3.99 7.66 -1.80
N ASP A 395 -4.79 7.22 -2.76
CA ASP A 395 -6.01 6.42 -2.54
C ASP A 395 -6.04 5.09 -3.29
N HIS A 396 -5.11 4.84 -4.22
CA HIS A 396 -5.06 3.59 -4.98
C HIS A 396 -3.67 3.29 -5.56
N VAL A 397 -3.49 2.05 -6.00
CA VAL A 397 -2.29 1.59 -6.71
C VAL A 397 -2.65 1.20 -8.14
N ALA A 398 -1.85 1.65 -9.11
CA ALA A 398 -1.98 1.28 -10.51
C ALA A 398 -0.69 0.63 -11.03
N VAL A 399 -0.80 -0.18 -12.08
CA VAL A 399 0.33 -0.80 -12.78
C VAL A 399 0.57 -0.06 -14.10
N PHE A 400 1.78 0.43 -14.33
CA PHE A 400 2.18 1.08 -15.58
C PHE A 400 3.21 0.19 -16.30
N ALA A 401 2.92 -0.26 -17.52
CA ALA A 401 3.76 -1.22 -18.24
C ALA A 401 3.70 -1.03 -19.76
N ASP A 402 4.69 -1.38 -20.58
CA ASP A 402 6.09 -1.53 -20.22
C ASP A 402 6.76 -0.14 -20.20
N CYS A 403 7.55 0.10 -19.16
CA CYS A 403 8.20 1.37 -18.89
C CYS A 403 9.74 1.29 -18.88
N ALA A 404 10.32 0.09 -19.08
CA ALA A 404 11.76 -0.10 -18.93
C ALA A 404 12.44 -0.99 -20.00
N ILE A 405 11.75 -1.97 -20.60
CA ILE A 405 12.44 -3.03 -21.37
C ILE A 405 12.20 -2.95 -22.89
N ASN A 406 10.95 -3.03 -23.33
CA ASN A 406 10.63 -3.23 -24.75
C ASN A 406 10.43 -1.90 -25.48
N LEU A 407 11.35 -1.57 -26.39
CA LEU A 407 11.38 -0.29 -27.12
C LEU A 407 10.09 0.00 -27.89
N ASN A 408 9.75 -0.87 -28.84
CA ASN A 408 8.57 -0.76 -29.71
C ASN A 408 7.96 -2.17 -29.87
N PRO A 409 7.16 -2.63 -28.90
CA PRO A 409 6.57 -3.96 -28.95
C PRO A 409 5.60 -4.07 -30.13
N ASN A 410 5.56 -5.24 -30.78
CA ASN A 410 4.50 -5.57 -31.74
C ASN A 410 3.20 -6.00 -31.03
N ALA A 411 2.13 -6.30 -31.78
CA ALA A 411 0.82 -6.61 -31.21
C ALA A 411 0.84 -7.84 -30.27
N ASP A 412 1.54 -8.92 -30.65
CA ASP A 412 1.69 -10.12 -29.82
C ASP A 412 2.44 -9.82 -28.51
N GLN A 413 3.51 -9.03 -28.61
CA GLN A 413 4.31 -8.63 -27.45
C GLN A 413 3.50 -7.72 -26.52
N LEU A 414 2.74 -6.77 -27.06
CA LEU A 414 1.93 -5.85 -26.28
C LEU A 414 0.79 -6.57 -25.54
N ALA A 415 0.16 -7.58 -26.18
CA ALA A 415 -0.80 -8.46 -25.52
C ALA A 415 -0.17 -9.28 -24.38
N GLN A 416 1.06 -9.80 -24.57
CA GLN A 416 1.78 -10.50 -23.51
C GLN A 416 2.16 -9.59 -22.34
N ILE A 417 2.62 -8.36 -22.60
CA ILE A 417 2.91 -7.35 -21.57
C ILE A 417 1.66 -7.08 -20.72
N ALA A 418 0.52 -6.92 -21.38
CA ALA A 418 -0.75 -6.69 -20.70
C ALA A 418 -1.15 -7.86 -19.80
N LEU A 419 -1.00 -9.10 -20.27
CA LEU A 419 -1.27 -10.31 -19.49
C LEU A 419 -0.33 -10.43 -18.28
N GLN A 420 0.97 -10.22 -18.47
CA GLN A 420 1.97 -10.21 -17.40
C GLN A 420 1.66 -9.12 -16.35
N SER A 421 1.21 -7.95 -16.80
CA SER A 421 0.86 -6.83 -15.92
C SER A 421 -0.43 -7.08 -15.14
N ALA A 422 -1.43 -7.70 -15.76
CA ALA A 422 -2.64 -8.13 -15.07
C ALA A 422 -2.34 -9.20 -14.00
N GLN A 423 -1.46 -10.17 -14.30
CA GLN A 423 -0.99 -11.15 -13.32
C GLN A 423 -0.24 -10.48 -12.16
N THR A 424 0.61 -9.51 -12.47
CA THR A 424 1.33 -8.73 -11.45
C THR A 424 0.36 -7.93 -10.58
N ALA A 425 -0.67 -7.31 -11.15
CA ALA A 425 -1.71 -6.64 -10.37
C ALA A 425 -2.40 -7.61 -9.39
N ARG A 426 -2.82 -8.79 -9.88
CA ARG A 426 -3.45 -9.83 -9.04
C ARG A 426 -2.53 -10.30 -7.92
N ALA A 427 -1.23 -10.48 -8.21
CA ALA A 427 -0.21 -10.85 -7.23
C ALA A 427 -0.13 -9.86 -6.05
N PHE A 428 -0.47 -8.60 -6.28
CA PHE A 428 -0.52 -7.55 -5.24
C PHE A 428 -1.93 -7.24 -4.75
N GLY A 429 -2.89 -8.15 -4.98
CA GLY A 429 -4.27 -8.02 -4.52
C GLY A 429 -5.05 -6.90 -5.22
N ILE A 430 -4.64 -6.52 -6.42
CA ILE A 430 -5.31 -5.53 -7.27
C ILE A 430 -6.08 -6.28 -8.36
N GLU A 431 -7.39 -6.15 -8.39
CA GLU A 431 -8.22 -6.74 -9.45
C GLU A 431 -7.98 -5.98 -10.77
N PRO A 432 -7.43 -6.63 -11.83
CA PRO A 432 -6.94 -5.93 -13.00
C PRO A 432 -8.07 -5.44 -13.91
N ARG A 433 -8.03 -4.16 -14.22
CA ARG A 433 -8.80 -3.48 -15.25
C ARG A 433 -7.82 -2.86 -16.23
N VAL A 434 -7.63 -3.53 -17.36
CA VAL A 434 -6.55 -3.24 -18.31
C VAL A 434 -6.99 -2.20 -19.33
N GLY A 435 -6.21 -1.15 -19.47
CA GLY A 435 -6.34 -0.15 -20.53
C GLY A 435 -5.17 -0.24 -21.50
N MET A 436 -5.44 -0.63 -22.74
CA MET A 436 -4.44 -0.66 -23.82
C MET A 436 -4.33 0.76 -24.41
N LEU A 437 -3.29 1.48 -24.03
CA LEU A 437 -3.20 2.92 -24.27
C LEU A 437 -2.86 3.27 -25.72
N SER A 438 -3.50 4.32 -26.22
CA SER A 438 -3.23 4.93 -27.52
C SER A 438 -3.60 6.41 -27.50
N TYR A 439 -3.29 7.14 -28.58
CA TYR A 439 -3.81 8.49 -28.79
C TYR A 439 -5.28 8.50 -29.26
N SER A 440 -5.88 7.33 -29.55
CA SER A 440 -7.29 7.16 -29.91
C SER A 440 -8.08 6.40 -28.84
N THR A 441 -9.39 6.64 -28.78
CA THR A 441 -10.33 5.89 -27.94
C THR A 441 -11.37 5.22 -28.84
N LEU A 442 -11.41 3.88 -28.83
CA LEU A 442 -12.43 3.04 -29.48
C LEU A 442 -12.82 3.49 -30.90
N GLY A 443 -11.83 3.78 -31.74
CA GLY A 443 -12.03 4.15 -33.15
C GLY A 443 -12.23 5.64 -33.44
N SER A 444 -11.98 6.54 -32.46
CA SER A 444 -12.04 8.00 -32.69
C SER A 444 -10.96 8.55 -33.63
N GLY A 445 -9.93 7.75 -33.91
CA GLY A 445 -8.82 8.06 -34.80
C GLY A 445 -8.34 6.79 -35.49
N SER A 446 -7.42 6.94 -36.44
CA SER A 446 -6.83 5.84 -37.20
C SER A 446 -5.33 6.05 -37.36
N GLY A 447 -4.62 4.99 -37.70
CA GLY A 447 -3.19 5.02 -37.97
C GLY A 447 -2.45 3.84 -37.34
N PRO A 448 -1.15 3.67 -37.66
CA PRO A 448 -0.40 2.46 -37.32
C PRO A 448 -0.40 2.12 -35.82
N ASP A 449 -0.27 3.12 -34.94
CA ASP A 449 -0.27 2.89 -33.50
C ASP A 449 -1.67 2.54 -32.96
N VAL A 450 -2.74 3.02 -33.59
CA VAL A 450 -4.12 2.66 -33.24
C VAL A 450 -4.41 1.23 -33.68
N ASP A 451 -3.99 0.88 -34.90
CA ASP A 451 -4.17 -0.46 -35.45
C ASP A 451 -3.39 -1.50 -34.63
N LEU A 452 -2.14 -1.19 -34.27
CA LEU A 452 -1.29 -1.99 -33.38
C LEU A 452 -1.98 -2.30 -32.04
N VAL A 453 -2.48 -1.26 -31.37
CA VAL A 453 -3.10 -1.41 -30.05
C VAL A 453 -4.45 -2.13 -30.15
N SER A 454 -5.21 -1.90 -31.22
CA SER A 454 -6.46 -2.63 -31.49
C SER A 454 -6.20 -4.12 -31.67
N GLU A 455 -5.23 -4.47 -32.53
CA GLU A 455 -4.84 -5.87 -32.75
C GLU A 455 -4.34 -6.54 -31.45
N ALA A 456 -3.53 -5.82 -30.65
CA ALA A 456 -3.08 -6.32 -29.35
C ALA A 456 -4.24 -6.55 -28.37
N THR A 457 -5.26 -5.67 -28.38
CA THR A 457 -6.44 -5.79 -27.51
C THR A 457 -7.27 -7.03 -27.89
N ASP A 458 -7.46 -7.27 -29.18
CA ASP A 458 -8.16 -8.46 -29.68
C ASP A 458 -7.43 -9.75 -29.30
N LYS A 459 -6.09 -9.77 -29.46
CA LYS A 459 -5.24 -10.90 -29.06
C LYS A 459 -5.31 -11.15 -27.56
N LEU A 460 -5.24 -10.11 -26.73
CA LEU A 460 -5.36 -10.24 -25.29
C LEU A 460 -6.71 -10.83 -24.88
N SER A 461 -7.80 -10.37 -25.50
CA SER A 461 -9.16 -10.87 -25.25
C SER A 461 -9.32 -12.34 -25.64
N GLN A 462 -8.54 -12.84 -26.61
CA GLN A 462 -8.49 -14.26 -26.96
C GLN A 462 -7.66 -15.08 -25.98
N LEU A 463 -6.60 -14.50 -25.41
CA LEU A 463 -5.71 -15.15 -24.44
C LEU A 463 -6.35 -15.29 -23.05
N ASP A 464 -7.10 -14.28 -22.60
CA ASP A 464 -7.82 -14.26 -21.33
C ASP A 464 -9.21 -13.61 -21.52
N PRO A 465 -10.24 -14.37 -21.92
CA PRO A 465 -11.58 -13.84 -22.18
C PRO A 465 -12.29 -13.24 -20.96
N ASP A 466 -11.86 -13.61 -19.75
CA ASP A 466 -12.45 -13.13 -18.49
C ASP A 466 -11.76 -11.83 -18.00
N LEU A 467 -10.66 -11.42 -18.62
CA LEU A 467 -9.93 -10.21 -18.26
C LEU A 467 -10.71 -8.96 -18.66
N ALA A 468 -10.98 -8.09 -17.69
CA ALA A 468 -11.56 -6.78 -17.93
C ALA A 468 -10.56 -5.90 -18.71
N VAL A 469 -10.76 -5.74 -20.02
CA VAL A 469 -9.91 -4.96 -20.91
C VAL A 469 -10.69 -3.93 -21.71
N VAL A 470 -10.07 -2.77 -21.94
CA VAL A 470 -10.51 -1.77 -22.92
C VAL A 470 -9.33 -1.25 -23.71
N GLY A 471 -9.50 -1.13 -25.03
CA GLY A 471 -8.43 -0.72 -25.93
C GLY A 471 -8.94 -0.58 -27.37
N PRO A 472 -8.31 0.26 -28.20
CA PRO A 472 -7.37 1.33 -27.81
C PRO A 472 -8.09 2.41 -26.99
N ILE A 473 -7.42 2.99 -25.98
CA ILE A 473 -7.99 4.04 -25.13
C ILE A 473 -6.99 5.16 -24.81
N GLN A 474 -7.46 6.41 -24.78
CA GLN A 474 -6.66 7.54 -24.31
C GLN A 474 -6.57 7.56 -22.78
N PHE A 475 -5.49 8.13 -22.23
CA PHE A 475 -5.27 8.17 -20.78
C PHE A 475 -6.40 8.88 -20.02
N ASP A 476 -6.96 9.96 -20.56
CA ASP A 476 -8.07 10.69 -19.94
C ASP A 476 -9.35 9.83 -19.82
N ALA A 477 -9.69 9.08 -20.87
CA ALA A 477 -10.81 8.15 -20.87
C ALA A 477 -10.54 6.90 -20.02
N ALA A 478 -9.29 6.45 -19.90
CA ALA A 478 -8.90 5.35 -19.04
C ALA A 478 -9.02 5.73 -17.54
N TRP A 479 -8.60 6.96 -17.20
CA TRP A 479 -8.50 7.47 -15.82
C TRP A 479 -9.80 8.10 -15.28
N SER A 480 -10.54 8.86 -16.10
CA SER A 480 -11.67 9.65 -15.63
C SER A 480 -13.02 9.02 -15.99
N PRO A 481 -13.85 8.62 -15.01
CA PRO A 481 -15.22 8.15 -15.27
C PRO A 481 -16.06 9.18 -16.03
N GLN A 482 -15.82 10.48 -15.80
CA GLN A 482 -16.54 11.55 -16.50
C GLN A 482 -16.18 11.59 -17.99
N VAL A 483 -14.90 11.45 -18.33
CA VAL A 483 -14.45 11.42 -19.74
C VAL A 483 -14.87 10.10 -20.40
N ALA A 484 -14.78 8.97 -19.68
CA ALA A 484 -15.20 7.66 -20.16
C ALA A 484 -16.67 7.64 -20.59
N ARG A 485 -17.58 8.24 -19.82
CA ARG A 485 -19.02 8.36 -20.19
C ARG A 485 -19.24 9.08 -21.52
N ILE A 486 -18.30 9.92 -21.95
CA ILE A 486 -18.38 10.67 -23.21
C ILE A 486 -17.69 9.89 -24.34
N LYS A 487 -16.43 9.47 -24.12
CA LYS A 487 -15.55 8.90 -25.16
C LYS A 487 -15.63 7.38 -25.32
N ALA A 488 -16.03 6.64 -24.29
CA ALA A 488 -16.02 5.18 -24.25
C ALA A 488 -17.36 4.62 -23.73
N LYS A 489 -18.46 5.03 -24.38
CA LYS A 489 -19.83 4.65 -23.98
C LYS A 489 -20.01 3.12 -24.01
N GLY A 490 -20.57 2.58 -22.93
CA GLY A 490 -20.86 1.15 -22.81
C GLY A 490 -19.69 0.28 -22.35
N SER A 491 -18.53 0.86 -22.02
CA SER A 491 -17.43 0.13 -21.38
C SER A 491 -17.50 0.28 -19.86
N ASP A 492 -17.57 -0.84 -19.15
CA ASP A 492 -17.51 -0.89 -17.68
C ASP A 492 -16.06 -0.84 -17.13
N VAL A 493 -15.08 -0.82 -18.04
CA VAL A 493 -13.63 -0.76 -17.73
C VAL A 493 -13.10 0.67 -17.86
N ALA A 494 -13.53 1.41 -18.89
CA ALA A 494 -13.11 2.78 -19.11
C ALA A 494 -13.48 3.69 -17.91
N GLY A 495 -12.55 4.56 -17.52
CA GLY A 495 -12.66 5.42 -16.33
C GLY A 495 -12.30 4.71 -15.02
N HIS A 496 -12.06 3.40 -15.06
CA HIS A 496 -11.71 2.56 -13.93
C HIS A 496 -10.46 1.71 -14.20
N VAL A 497 -9.66 2.08 -15.19
CA VAL A 497 -8.42 1.37 -15.54
C VAL A 497 -7.43 1.51 -14.39
N ASN A 498 -6.83 0.39 -13.98
CA ASN A 498 -5.75 0.35 -12.99
C ASN A 498 -4.51 -0.40 -13.50
N VAL A 499 -4.55 -0.98 -14.70
CA VAL A 499 -3.39 -1.54 -15.41
C VAL A 499 -3.26 -0.82 -16.75
N PHE A 500 -2.27 0.06 -16.87
CA PHE A 500 -2.04 0.95 -18.01
C PHE A 500 -0.94 0.37 -18.88
N VAL A 501 -1.31 -0.09 -20.08
CA VAL A 501 -0.37 -0.71 -21.02
C VAL A 501 0.00 0.30 -22.12
N PHE A 502 1.22 0.82 -22.07
CA PHE A 502 1.77 1.81 -22.99
C PHE A 502 2.21 1.18 -24.32
N PRO A 503 1.99 1.86 -25.46
CA PRO A 503 2.26 1.29 -26.78
C PRO A 503 3.75 1.25 -27.15
N SER A 504 4.61 1.99 -26.42
CA SER A 504 6.06 2.01 -26.63
C SER A 504 6.81 2.44 -25.37
N LEU A 505 8.11 2.14 -25.31
CA LEU A 505 8.96 2.52 -24.19
C LEU A 505 9.03 4.04 -24.01
N SER A 506 9.04 4.80 -25.11
CA SER A 506 9.02 6.27 -25.04
C SER A 506 7.76 6.78 -24.34
N ALA A 507 6.59 6.22 -24.67
CA ALA A 507 5.34 6.57 -24.02
C ALA A 507 5.31 6.15 -22.55
N GLY A 508 5.73 4.91 -22.25
CA GLY A 508 5.76 4.39 -20.88
C GLY A 508 6.74 5.14 -19.99
N ASN A 509 8.00 5.26 -20.41
CA ASN A 509 9.06 5.86 -19.61
C ASN A 509 8.81 7.35 -19.31
N ILE A 510 8.38 8.11 -20.32
CA ILE A 510 8.01 9.52 -20.12
C ILE A 510 6.74 9.59 -19.25
N GLY A 511 5.75 8.74 -19.52
CA GLY A 511 4.46 8.70 -18.83
C GLY A 511 4.59 8.50 -17.32
N TYR A 512 5.22 7.42 -16.87
CA TYR A 512 5.31 7.14 -15.42
C TYR A 512 6.14 8.21 -14.69
N LYS A 513 7.21 8.74 -15.30
CA LYS A 513 8.03 9.79 -14.69
C LYS A 513 7.30 11.12 -14.62
N ALA A 514 6.57 11.49 -15.67
CA ALA A 514 5.75 12.70 -15.68
C ALA A 514 4.69 12.62 -14.58
N VAL A 515 4.00 11.48 -14.46
CA VAL A 515 3.01 11.24 -13.40
C VAL A 515 3.68 11.30 -12.02
N GLN A 516 4.73 10.52 -11.77
CA GLN A 516 5.47 10.53 -10.50
C GLN A 516 5.84 11.95 -10.06
N ARG A 517 6.42 12.74 -10.96
CA ARG A 517 6.93 14.09 -10.64
C ARG A 517 5.83 15.15 -10.49
N SER A 518 4.68 14.96 -11.13
CA SER A 518 3.57 15.93 -11.09
C SER A 518 2.52 15.63 -10.04
N SER A 519 2.29 14.36 -9.70
CA SER A 519 1.32 13.95 -8.68
C SER A 519 1.95 13.74 -7.30
N GLY A 520 3.26 13.49 -7.22
CA GLY A 520 3.91 13.05 -5.98
C GLY A 520 3.72 11.56 -5.67
N ALA A 521 3.11 10.80 -6.59
CA ALA A 521 2.92 9.36 -6.42
C ALA A 521 4.25 8.63 -6.24
N LEU A 522 4.29 7.67 -5.31
CA LEU A 522 5.42 6.75 -5.17
C LEU A 522 5.42 5.77 -6.34
N ALA A 523 6.59 5.54 -6.95
CA ALA A 523 6.73 4.63 -8.08
C ALA A 523 7.67 3.48 -7.69
N ILE A 524 7.13 2.29 -7.44
CA ILE A 524 7.90 1.11 -7.05
C ILE A 524 8.22 0.29 -8.30
N GLY A 525 9.51 0.11 -8.60
CA GLY A 525 9.99 -0.68 -9.74
C GLY A 525 11.22 -0.07 -10.46
N PRO A 526 11.52 -0.54 -11.70
CA PRO A 526 10.70 -1.45 -12.49
C PRO A 526 10.70 -2.89 -11.95
N VAL A 527 9.51 -3.46 -11.88
CA VAL A 527 9.26 -4.89 -11.63
C VAL A 527 9.48 -5.65 -12.93
N LEU A 528 10.50 -6.50 -13.01
CA LEU A 528 10.71 -7.33 -14.20
C LEU A 528 9.75 -8.52 -14.17
N GLN A 529 8.85 -8.53 -15.14
CA GLN A 529 7.81 -9.54 -15.28
C GLN A 529 8.25 -10.61 -16.25
N GLY A 530 7.94 -11.86 -15.90
CA GLY A 530 8.11 -13.00 -16.80
C GLY A 530 9.46 -13.70 -16.78
N LEU A 531 10.35 -13.34 -15.86
CA LEU A 531 11.59 -14.08 -15.57
C LEU A 531 11.31 -15.36 -14.75
N ASN A 532 12.11 -16.41 -14.93
CA ASN A 532 12.04 -17.65 -14.13
C ASN A 532 12.30 -17.45 -12.64
N LYS A 533 13.06 -16.41 -12.29
CA LYS A 533 13.36 -15.99 -10.94
C LYS A 533 13.30 -14.47 -10.88
N PRO A 534 12.80 -13.88 -9.77
CA PRO A 534 12.67 -12.44 -9.64
C PRO A 534 14.03 -11.74 -9.68
N VAL A 535 14.14 -10.77 -10.57
CA VAL A 535 15.26 -9.83 -10.63
C VAL A 535 14.66 -8.46 -10.83
N ASN A 536 15.06 -7.48 -10.03
CA ASN A 536 14.57 -6.12 -10.17
C ASN A 536 15.73 -5.13 -10.29
N ASP A 537 15.48 -4.12 -11.12
CA ASP A 537 16.40 -3.00 -11.33
C ASP A 537 15.96 -1.82 -10.47
N LEU A 538 16.93 -1.13 -9.90
CA LEU A 538 16.76 0.11 -9.18
C LEU A 538 17.09 1.28 -10.09
N SER A 539 16.41 2.41 -9.89
CA SER A 539 16.91 3.65 -10.46
C SER A 539 18.17 4.10 -9.70
N ARG A 540 19.15 4.65 -10.40
CA ARG A 540 20.27 5.36 -9.74
C ARG A 540 19.81 6.50 -8.82
N GLY A 541 18.63 7.06 -9.08
CA GLY A 541 18.00 8.06 -8.21
C GLY A 541 17.05 7.48 -7.16
N ALA A 542 17.07 6.17 -6.93
CA ALA A 542 16.23 5.51 -5.92
C ALA A 542 16.58 6.01 -4.51
N THR A 543 15.55 6.23 -3.72
CA THR A 543 15.63 6.51 -2.28
C THR A 543 15.82 5.22 -1.49
N VAL A 544 16.14 5.33 -0.19
CA VAL A 544 16.21 4.16 0.70
C VAL A 544 14.86 3.43 0.74
N ASP A 545 13.75 4.16 0.77
CA ASP A 545 12.40 3.59 0.77
C ASP A 545 12.08 2.87 -0.54
N ASP A 546 12.52 3.40 -1.68
CA ASP A 546 12.39 2.70 -2.98
C ASP A 546 13.10 1.34 -2.91
N ILE A 547 14.31 1.30 -2.34
CA ILE A 547 15.10 0.07 -2.20
C ILE A 547 14.42 -0.94 -1.26
N ILE A 548 13.96 -0.49 -0.09
CA ILE A 548 13.22 -1.32 0.88
C ILE A 548 12.02 -1.97 0.18
N ASN A 549 11.23 -1.16 -0.54
CA ASN A 549 10.05 -1.63 -1.25
C ASN A 549 10.40 -2.60 -2.37
N THR A 550 11.43 -2.32 -3.18
CA THR A 550 11.83 -3.21 -4.26
C THR A 550 12.37 -4.55 -3.74
N ILE A 551 13.10 -4.56 -2.62
CA ILE A 551 13.57 -5.82 -1.99
C ILE A 551 12.38 -6.64 -1.50
N ALA A 552 11.46 -6.03 -0.75
CA ALA A 552 10.27 -6.72 -0.26
C ALA A 552 9.39 -7.23 -1.41
N LEU A 553 9.23 -6.43 -2.47
CA LEU A 553 8.55 -6.82 -3.70
C LEU A 553 9.18 -8.04 -4.36
N THR A 554 10.52 -8.05 -4.45
CA THR A 554 11.29 -9.17 -5.02
C THR A 554 11.06 -10.44 -4.22
N ALA A 555 11.08 -10.34 -2.88
CA ALA A 555 10.78 -11.45 -1.99
C ALA A 555 9.35 -11.97 -2.17
N VAL A 556 8.34 -11.09 -2.15
CA VAL A 556 6.94 -11.48 -2.36
C VAL A 556 6.72 -12.15 -3.71
N TYR A 557 7.36 -11.64 -4.78
CA TYR A 557 7.27 -12.29 -6.09
C TYR A 557 7.92 -13.69 -6.08
N ALA A 558 9.01 -13.87 -5.32
CA ALA A 558 9.67 -15.16 -5.14
C ALA A 558 8.89 -16.17 -4.26
N GLN A 559 7.84 -15.73 -3.56
CA GLN A 559 6.92 -16.60 -2.82
C GLN A 559 5.87 -17.25 -3.72
N GLN A 560 5.71 -16.76 -4.96
CA GLN A 560 4.72 -17.28 -5.91
C GLN A 560 5.25 -18.41 -6.80
N ASP A 561 6.56 -18.67 -6.74
CA ASP A 561 7.22 -19.84 -7.35
C ASP A 561 7.38 -20.95 -6.31
#